data_AF-A0A7L4ZG58-F1
#
_entry.id   AF-A0A7L4ZG58-F1
#
_cell.length_a   1.000
_cell.length_b   1.000
_cell.length_c   1.000
_cell.angle_alpha   90.00
_cell.angle_beta   90.00
_cell.angle_gamma   90.00
#
_symmetry.space_group_name_H-M   'P 1'
#
loop_
_entity.id
_entity.type
_entity.pdbx_description
1 polymer ?
#
loop_
_entity_poly.entity_id
_entity_poly.type
_entity_poly.pdbx_seq_one_letter_code
_entity_poly.pdbx_strand_id
1 'polypeptide(L)'
;MQVIYKSNKAKSLVCLLLIIVFACEKNESKKMNEQFDNILEKRIRELGYRSLFLTDLEVTDKEIWNFGANEQELKIIAYSEKTSDFSRFLTVELLRHYDVKINSKYHSLIAKSYAYALSNSATDNPHFFGVVGNLWGLLYEEDDLGKLGSFYVSLGDKAVLSLSNLLDNKNDKIFYDGSEEATIGNSYQYRVKDFAAFYISKIKNIPITFYQDFDQRDAEIERLKEILANE
;
A
#
# COMPACT_ATOMS: atom_id res chain seq x y z
N MET A 1 42.65 38.93 54.26
CA MET A 1 43.22 38.94 52.88
C MET A 1 43.74 37.54 52.62
N GLN A 2 43.41 36.79 51.58
CA GLN A 2 42.79 37.07 50.29
C GLN A 2 42.12 35.77 49.77
N VAL A 3 40.92 35.96 49.23
CA VAL A 3 40.38 35.33 48.00
C VAL A 3 40.28 33.80 47.94
N ILE A 4 39.18 33.30 48.51
CA ILE A 4 38.44 32.18 47.94
C ILE A 4 37.60 32.75 46.80
N TYR A 5 38.01 32.59 45.53
CA TYR A 5 37.09 32.77 44.40
C TYR A 5 37.57 32.03 43.14
N LYS A 6 36.64 31.21 42.62
CA LYS A 6 36.51 30.74 41.22
C LYS A 6 37.24 29.45 40.80
N SER A 7 36.89 28.33 41.45
CA SER A 7 36.87 26.98 40.81
C SER A 7 35.53 26.67 40.10
N ASN A 8 34.53 27.57 40.15
CA ASN A 8 33.21 27.34 39.55
C ASN A 8 33.16 27.46 38.02
N LYS A 9 34.15 28.09 37.36
CA LYS A 9 34.17 28.19 35.90
C LYS A 9 34.53 26.87 35.22
N ALA A 10 35.46 26.10 35.80
CA ALA A 10 35.90 24.83 35.21
C ALA A 10 34.81 23.75 35.29
N LYS A 11 34.10 23.64 36.42
CA LYS A 11 32.97 22.70 36.57
C LYS A 11 31.78 23.07 35.67
N SER A 12 31.51 24.36 35.49
CA SER A 12 30.44 24.83 34.59
C SER A 12 30.77 24.56 33.11
N LEU A 13 32.03 24.74 32.69
CA LEU A 13 32.46 24.43 31.32
C LEU A 13 32.37 22.93 31.00
N VAL A 14 32.76 22.07 31.94
CA VAL A 14 32.71 20.60 31.76
C VAL A 14 31.27 20.10 31.68
N CYS A 15 30.36 20.66 32.49
CA CYS A 15 28.92 20.35 32.39
C CYS A 15 28.33 20.82 31.05
N LEU A 16 28.71 22.01 30.57
CA LEU A 16 28.23 22.53 29.29
C LEU A 16 28.74 21.69 28.10
N LEU A 17 30.01 21.27 28.14
CA LEU A 17 30.62 20.39 27.13
C LEU A 17 29.95 19.02 27.10
N LEU A 18 29.65 18.42 28.26
CA LEU A 18 28.91 17.15 28.33
C LEU A 18 27.49 17.27 27.76
N ILE A 19 26.77 18.36 28.06
CA ILE A 19 25.43 18.60 27.50
C ILE A 19 25.49 18.79 25.97
N ILE A 20 26.50 19.48 25.44
CA ILE A 20 26.69 19.66 24.00
C ILE A 20 27.03 18.32 23.32
N VAL A 21 27.90 17.50 23.91
CA VAL A 21 28.23 16.17 23.37
C VAL A 21 27.01 15.25 23.38
N PHE A 22 26.25 15.19 24.47
CA PHE A 22 25.00 14.42 24.53
C PHE A 22 23.92 14.95 23.58
N ALA A 23 23.83 16.27 23.39
CA ALA A 23 22.90 16.86 22.43
C ALA A 23 23.33 16.58 20.98
N CYS A 24 24.64 16.57 20.69
CA CYS A 24 25.18 16.18 19.39
C CYS A 24 24.93 14.69 19.11
N GLU A 25 25.22 13.78 20.03
CA GLU A 25 24.96 12.34 19.87
C GLU A 25 23.47 12.04 19.67
N LYS A 26 22.59 12.75 20.37
CA LYS A 26 21.13 12.60 20.21
C LYS A 26 20.62 13.20 18.90
N ASN A 27 21.25 14.27 18.40
CA ASN A 27 20.95 14.84 17.09
C ASN A 27 21.54 14.00 15.95
N GLU A 28 22.69 13.38 16.14
CA GLU A 28 23.31 12.46 15.19
C GLU A 28 22.54 11.14 15.15
N SER A 29 22.12 10.56 16.28
CA SER A 29 21.27 9.37 16.25
C SER A 29 19.87 9.65 15.67
N LYS A 30 19.34 10.85 15.90
CA LYS A 30 18.08 11.31 15.29
C LYS A 30 18.21 11.62 13.80
N LYS A 31 19.31 12.26 13.36
CA LYS A 31 19.61 12.48 11.93
C LYS A 31 19.97 11.20 11.20
N MET A 32 20.68 10.28 11.85
CA MET A 32 21.00 8.96 11.32
C MET A 32 19.72 8.12 11.17
N ASN A 33 18.76 8.25 12.10
CA ASN A 33 17.41 7.67 11.95
C ASN A 33 16.50 8.39 10.93
N GLU A 34 16.76 9.65 10.60
CA GLU A 34 15.95 10.42 9.62
C GLU A 34 16.46 10.26 8.17
N GLN A 35 17.62 9.64 7.96
CA GLN A 35 18.28 9.53 6.65
C GLN A 35 18.73 8.11 6.27
N PHE A 36 18.33 7.08 7.02
CA PHE A 36 18.33 5.73 6.46
C PHE A 36 17.16 5.63 5.48
N ASP A 37 17.44 5.70 4.18
CA ASP A 37 16.68 4.89 3.23
C ASP A 37 16.62 3.50 3.85
N ASN A 38 15.45 3.11 4.37
CA ASN A 38 15.31 1.86 5.06
C ASN A 38 15.75 0.76 4.08
N ILE A 39 16.87 0.10 4.38
CA ILE A 39 17.50 -0.88 3.47
C ILE A 39 16.49 -1.99 3.16
N LEU A 40 15.68 -2.37 4.14
CA LEU A 40 14.60 -3.33 3.99
C LEU A 40 13.51 -2.82 3.05
N GLU A 41 13.04 -1.57 3.23
CA GLU A 41 12.06 -0.95 2.31
C GLU A 41 12.59 -0.92 0.86
N LYS A 42 13.83 -0.48 0.68
CA LYS A 42 14.47 -0.42 -0.64
C LYS A 42 14.53 -1.81 -1.27
N ARG A 43 14.94 -2.82 -0.49
CA ARG A 43 15.02 -4.21 -0.95
C ARG A 43 13.65 -4.76 -1.35
N ILE A 44 12.61 -4.54 -0.54
CA ILE A 44 11.22 -4.94 -0.86
C ILE A 44 10.78 -4.31 -2.19
N ARG A 45 11.03 -3.02 -2.36
CA ARG A 45 10.65 -2.28 -3.57
C ARG A 45 11.40 -2.79 -4.81
N GLU A 46 12.69 -3.06 -4.70
CA GLU A 46 13.51 -3.56 -5.81
C GLU A 46 13.10 -4.98 -6.26
N LEU A 47 12.69 -5.83 -5.31
CA LEU A 47 12.19 -7.16 -5.63
C LEU A 47 10.84 -7.11 -6.34
N GLY A 48 9.95 -6.20 -5.92
CA GLY A 48 8.63 -6.03 -6.50
C GLY A 48 7.68 -7.21 -6.22
N TYR A 49 6.44 -7.10 -6.69
CA TYR A 49 5.40 -8.09 -6.38
C TYR A 49 5.73 -9.48 -6.91
N ARG A 50 6.18 -9.57 -8.18
CA ARG A 50 6.45 -10.85 -8.84
C ARG A 50 7.51 -11.66 -8.10
N SER A 51 8.65 -11.06 -7.77
CA SER A 51 9.75 -11.78 -7.10
C SER A 51 9.42 -12.15 -5.65
N LEU A 52 8.56 -11.38 -5.00
CA LEU A 52 8.13 -11.66 -3.62
C LEU A 52 7.07 -12.77 -3.55
N PHE A 53 6.17 -12.87 -4.53
CA PHE A 53 4.96 -13.69 -4.37
C PHE A 53 4.63 -14.64 -5.52
N LEU A 54 5.19 -14.45 -6.72
CA LEU A 54 4.79 -15.19 -7.93
C LEU A 54 5.90 -16.05 -8.53
N THR A 55 7.12 -15.96 -8.02
CA THR A 55 8.22 -16.84 -8.44
C THR A 55 8.40 -17.97 -7.43
N ASP A 56 8.66 -19.18 -7.91
CA ASP A 56 9.06 -20.35 -7.09
C ASP A 56 10.43 -20.19 -6.40
N LEU A 57 11.00 -18.99 -6.42
CA LEU A 57 12.14 -18.60 -5.62
C LEU A 57 11.68 -18.38 -4.17
N GLU A 58 11.25 -19.46 -3.50
CA GLU A 58 10.81 -19.49 -2.09
C GLU A 58 11.78 -18.83 -1.09
N VAL A 59 12.99 -18.48 -1.53
CA VAL A 59 14.05 -17.90 -0.72
C VAL A 59 13.81 -16.41 -0.45
N THR A 60 13.16 -15.70 -1.36
CA THR A 60 13.22 -14.23 -1.36
C THR A 60 12.37 -13.59 -0.26
N ASP A 61 11.09 -13.95 -0.17
CA ASP A 61 10.19 -13.42 0.86
C ASP A 61 10.56 -13.95 2.26
N LYS A 62 11.01 -15.20 2.36
CA LYS A 62 11.52 -15.81 3.60
C LYS A 62 12.74 -15.08 4.14
N GLU A 63 13.65 -14.60 3.27
CA GLU A 63 14.79 -13.76 3.67
C GLU A 63 14.37 -12.38 4.17
N ILE A 64 13.35 -11.77 3.56
CA ILE A 64 12.80 -10.48 4.03
C ILE A 64 12.08 -10.67 5.35
N TRP A 65 11.33 -11.76 5.53
CA TRP A 65 10.65 -12.08 6.77
C TRP A 65 11.62 -12.44 7.89
N ASN A 66 12.69 -13.18 7.56
CA ASN A 66 13.75 -13.63 8.45
C ASN A 66 13.20 -14.29 9.73
N PHE A 67 12.35 -15.31 9.55
CA PHE A 67 11.69 -16.01 10.67
C PHE A 67 10.96 -15.07 11.65
N GLY A 68 10.43 -13.94 11.15
CA GLY A 68 9.72 -12.94 11.94
C GLY A 68 10.61 -11.90 12.63
N ALA A 69 11.93 -12.01 12.52
CA ALA A 69 12.85 -11.03 13.12
C ALA A 69 12.62 -9.61 12.59
N ASN A 70 12.15 -9.48 11.34
CA ASN A 70 11.90 -8.19 10.70
C ASN A 70 10.45 -7.68 10.88
N GLU A 71 9.57 -8.38 11.60
CA GLU A 71 8.14 -8.03 11.69
C GLU A 71 7.90 -6.57 12.16
N GLN A 72 8.64 -6.12 13.18
CA GLN A 72 8.46 -4.76 13.71
C GLN A 72 8.90 -3.69 12.70
N GLU A 73 9.98 -3.95 11.97
CA GLU A 73 10.45 -3.04 10.93
C GLU A 73 9.48 -3.00 9.75
N LEU A 74 8.96 -4.16 9.33
CA LEU A 74 7.91 -4.26 8.32
C LEU A 74 6.64 -3.51 8.75
N LYS A 75 6.24 -3.58 10.03
CA LYS A 75 5.13 -2.77 10.56
C LYS A 75 5.43 -1.28 10.51
N ILE A 76 6.66 -0.85 10.80
CA ILE A 76 7.06 0.57 10.68
C ILE A 76 6.91 1.04 9.23
N ILE A 77 7.38 0.24 8.26
CA ILE A 77 7.24 0.53 6.83
C ILE A 77 5.76 0.57 6.41
N ALA A 78 4.98 -0.45 6.79
CA ALA A 78 3.56 -0.56 6.42
C ALA A 78 2.68 0.58 6.98
N TYR A 79 3.05 1.14 8.14
CA TYR A 79 2.24 2.13 8.85
C TYR A 79 2.80 3.56 8.80
N SER A 80 3.88 3.76 8.04
CA SER A 80 4.49 5.07 7.84
C SER A 80 3.84 5.82 6.67
N GLU A 81 3.43 7.06 6.94
CA GLU A 81 2.99 8.03 5.92
C GLU A 81 4.16 8.47 5.01
N LYS A 82 5.41 8.26 5.44
CA LYS A 82 6.61 8.62 4.65
C LYS A 82 6.99 7.54 3.62
N THR A 83 6.53 6.31 3.82
CA THR A 83 6.81 5.19 2.91
C THR A 83 6.00 5.36 1.64
N SER A 84 6.59 5.03 0.49
CA SER A 84 5.87 5.13 -0.81
C SER A 84 4.67 4.17 -0.86
N ASP A 85 3.64 4.51 -1.62
CA ASP A 85 2.45 3.65 -1.75
C ASP A 85 2.80 2.24 -2.26
N PHE A 86 3.73 2.13 -3.22
CA PHE A 86 4.19 0.85 -3.71
C PHE A 86 4.91 0.03 -2.63
N SER A 87 5.89 0.62 -1.93
CA SER A 87 6.58 -0.03 -0.81
C SER A 87 5.60 -0.50 0.26
N ARG A 88 4.61 0.34 0.59
CA ARG A 88 3.58 0.02 1.59
C ARG A 88 2.72 -1.15 1.15
N PHE A 89 2.25 -1.14 -0.10
CA PHE A 89 1.47 -2.23 -0.67
C PHE A 89 2.20 -3.57 -0.56
N LEU A 90 3.44 -3.64 -1.03
CA LEU A 90 4.26 -4.86 -0.95
C LEU A 90 4.50 -5.32 0.49
N THR A 91 4.78 -4.37 1.39
CA THR A 91 5.04 -4.68 2.79
C THR A 91 3.79 -5.21 3.50
N VAL A 92 2.61 -4.63 3.22
CA VAL A 92 1.34 -5.12 3.75
C VAL A 92 1.04 -6.53 3.22
N GLU A 93 1.29 -6.78 1.93
CA GLU A 93 1.14 -8.13 1.37
C GLU A 93 2.09 -9.14 2.00
N LEU A 94 3.33 -8.74 2.30
CA LEU A 94 4.27 -9.60 3.01
C LEU A 94 3.81 -9.91 4.44
N LEU A 95 3.37 -8.89 5.19
CA LEU A 95 2.81 -9.08 6.53
C LEU A 95 1.61 -10.04 6.50
N ARG A 96 0.71 -9.88 5.52
CA ARG A 96 -0.44 -10.77 5.34
C ARG A 96 -0.06 -12.18 4.91
N HIS A 97 0.97 -12.34 4.08
CA HIS A 97 1.49 -13.65 3.68
C HIS A 97 1.97 -14.47 4.88
N TYR A 98 2.48 -13.81 5.91
CA TYR A 98 2.90 -14.42 7.18
C TYR A 98 1.86 -14.29 8.30
N ASP A 99 0.57 -14.18 7.95
CA ASP A 99 -0.57 -14.13 8.88
C ASP A 99 -0.53 -13.02 9.94
N VAL A 100 0.24 -11.95 9.70
CA VAL A 100 0.30 -10.81 10.60
C VAL A 100 -0.97 -9.97 10.44
N LYS A 101 -1.72 -9.84 11.54
CA LYS A 101 -2.93 -9.01 11.57
C LYS A 101 -2.60 -7.53 11.30
N ILE A 102 -3.25 -6.97 10.28
CA ILE A 102 -3.14 -5.56 9.94
C ILE A 102 -3.95 -4.71 10.94
N ASN A 103 -3.35 -3.61 11.40
CA ASN A 103 -3.96 -2.73 12.37
C ASN A 103 -4.98 -1.78 11.71
N SER A 104 -6.23 -1.85 12.17
CA SER A 104 -7.36 -1.08 11.64
C SER A 104 -7.18 0.43 11.68
N LYS A 105 -6.34 0.94 12.59
CA LYS A 105 -5.99 2.36 12.65
C LYS A 105 -5.39 2.88 11.34
N TYR A 106 -4.71 2.01 10.59
CA TYR A 106 -4.00 2.38 9.36
C TYR A 106 -4.74 1.98 8.09
N HIS A 107 -5.97 1.47 8.17
CA HIS A 107 -6.71 1.00 6.99
C HIS A 107 -6.86 2.09 5.92
N SER A 108 -7.08 3.37 6.26
CA SER A 108 -7.17 4.43 5.25
C SER A 108 -5.85 4.67 4.52
N LEU A 109 -4.72 4.56 5.21
CA LEU A 109 -3.40 4.70 4.61
C LEU A 109 -3.07 3.52 3.69
N ILE A 110 -3.43 2.32 4.14
CA ILE A 110 -3.24 1.08 3.38
C ILE A 110 -4.16 1.05 2.16
N ALA A 111 -5.40 1.51 2.31
CA ALA A 111 -6.35 1.61 1.21
C ALA A 111 -5.80 2.49 0.07
N LYS A 112 -5.16 3.62 0.39
CA LYS A 112 -4.47 4.45 -0.62
C LYS A 112 -3.39 3.67 -1.37
N SER A 113 -2.58 2.87 -0.67
CA SER A 113 -1.57 2.04 -1.35
C SER A 113 -2.17 0.95 -2.24
N TYR A 114 -3.36 0.44 -1.90
CA TYR A 114 -4.08 -0.50 -2.75
C TYR A 114 -4.74 0.17 -3.96
N ALA A 115 -5.26 1.39 -3.81
CA ALA A 115 -5.71 2.19 -4.95
C ALA A 115 -4.55 2.47 -5.93
N TYR A 116 -3.38 2.83 -5.38
CA TYR A 116 -2.16 2.98 -6.17
C TYR A 116 -1.79 1.66 -6.87
N ALA A 117 -1.88 0.54 -6.17
CA ALA A 117 -1.55 -0.76 -6.74
C ALA A 117 -2.47 -1.13 -7.91
N LEU A 118 -3.78 -0.93 -7.74
CA LEU A 118 -4.80 -1.20 -8.74
C LEU A 118 -4.63 -0.31 -9.98
N SER A 119 -4.40 0.99 -9.82
CA SER A 119 -4.21 1.90 -10.95
C SER A 119 -2.95 1.62 -11.77
N ASN A 120 -1.93 1.03 -11.15
CA ASN A 120 -0.70 0.60 -11.81
C ASN A 120 -0.70 -0.88 -12.22
N SER A 121 -1.84 -1.56 -12.12
CA SER A 121 -2.07 -2.88 -12.71
C SER A 121 -2.61 -2.80 -14.16
N ALA A 122 -2.89 -1.58 -14.65
CA ALA A 122 -3.35 -1.37 -16.01
C ALA A 122 -2.21 -1.51 -17.03
N THR A 123 -2.50 -2.09 -18.20
CA THR A 123 -1.50 -2.35 -19.26
C THR A 123 -0.93 -1.10 -19.88
N ASP A 124 -1.74 -0.05 -19.94
CA ASP A 124 -1.39 1.19 -20.62
C ASP A 124 -0.55 2.11 -19.71
N ASN A 125 -0.28 1.65 -18.47
CA ASN A 125 0.52 2.38 -17.51
C ASN A 125 2.03 2.07 -17.70
N PRO A 126 2.87 3.07 -18.00
CA PRO A 126 4.32 2.88 -18.17
C PRO A 126 5.04 2.43 -16.89
N HIS A 127 4.35 2.44 -15.75
CA HIS A 127 4.82 1.97 -14.46
C HIS A 127 4.23 0.61 -14.05
N PHE A 128 3.71 -0.17 -15.00
CA PHE A 128 3.23 -1.53 -14.76
C PHE A 128 4.31 -2.37 -14.06
N PHE A 129 4.00 -2.84 -12.85
CA PHE A 129 4.96 -3.59 -12.01
C PHE A 129 4.59 -5.07 -11.84
N GLY A 130 3.82 -5.63 -12.78
CA GLY A 130 3.59 -7.08 -12.85
C GLY A 130 2.49 -7.62 -11.93
N VAL A 131 1.53 -6.77 -11.52
CA VAL A 131 0.30 -7.20 -10.87
C VAL A 131 -0.80 -7.25 -11.93
N VAL A 132 -1.35 -8.44 -12.17
CA VAL A 132 -2.33 -8.71 -13.23
C VAL A 132 -3.75 -8.85 -12.68
N GLY A 133 -4.74 -8.82 -13.56
CA GLY A 133 -6.17 -8.89 -13.25
C GLY A 133 -6.55 -10.10 -12.39
N ASN A 134 -5.91 -11.26 -12.58
CA ASN A 134 -6.20 -12.48 -11.82
C ASN A 134 -6.06 -12.28 -10.30
N LEU A 135 -5.17 -11.39 -9.87
CA LEU A 135 -4.97 -11.10 -8.44
C LEU A 135 -6.09 -10.23 -7.85
N TRP A 136 -6.76 -9.46 -8.71
CA TRP A 136 -7.89 -8.60 -8.38
C TRP A 136 -9.24 -9.29 -8.60
N GLY A 137 -9.24 -10.49 -9.17
CA GLY A 137 -10.43 -11.32 -9.35
C GLY A 137 -11.21 -11.02 -10.62
N LEU A 138 -12.24 -11.81 -10.84
CA LEU A 138 -13.10 -11.76 -12.02
C LEU A 138 -14.47 -11.16 -11.67
N LEU A 139 -14.48 -9.85 -11.42
CA LEU A 139 -15.58 -9.07 -10.81
C LEU A 139 -17.01 -9.62 -10.95
N TYR A 140 -17.50 -9.79 -12.17
CA TYR A 140 -18.91 -10.11 -12.42
C TYR A 140 -19.17 -11.56 -12.79
N GLU A 141 -18.11 -12.37 -12.87
CA GLU A 141 -18.18 -13.82 -12.98
C GLU A 141 -17.96 -14.41 -11.59
N GLU A 142 -18.94 -15.16 -11.11
CA GLU A 142 -18.92 -15.79 -9.78
C GLU A 142 -18.73 -14.82 -8.58
N ASP A 143 -18.81 -13.50 -8.82
CA ASP A 143 -18.58 -12.46 -7.82
C ASP A 143 -17.15 -12.51 -7.22
N ASP A 144 -16.17 -12.91 -8.03
CA ASP A 144 -14.80 -13.14 -7.57
C ASP A 144 -14.05 -11.82 -7.30
N LEU A 145 -13.62 -11.67 -6.05
CA LEU A 145 -12.85 -10.53 -5.55
C LEU A 145 -11.33 -10.71 -5.70
N GLY A 146 -10.87 -11.92 -6.05
CA GLY A 146 -9.45 -12.27 -6.04
C GLY A 146 -8.79 -12.07 -4.67
N LYS A 147 -7.49 -12.33 -4.59
CA LYS A 147 -6.74 -12.20 -3.32
C LYS A 147 -6.57 -10.75 -2.88
N LEU A 148 -6.25 -9.86 -3.82
CA LEU A 148 -5.99 -8.44 -3.54
C LEU A 148 -7.30 -7.67 -3.34
N GLY A 149 -8.30 -7.90 -4.18
CA GLY A 149 -9.60 -7.25 -4.07
C GLY A 149 -10.34 -7.67 -2.79
N SER A 150 -10.29 -8.95 -2.41
CA SER A 150 -10.89 -9.43 -1.15
C SER A 150 -10.39 -8.66 0.07
N PHE A 151 -9.08 -8.43 0.15
CA PHE A 151 -8.53 -7.64 1.25
C PHE A 151 -8.85 -6.16 1.14
N TYR A 152 -8.80 -5.61 -0.07
CA TYR A 152 -9.13 -4.21 -0.25
C TYR A 152 -10.57 -3.91 0.21
N VAL A 153 -11.52 -4.78 -0.16
CA VAL A 153 -12.90 -4.74 0.34
C VAL A 153 -12.96 -4.92 1.86
N SER A 154 -12.14 -5.81 2.44
CA SER A 154 -12.10 -6.02 3.90
C SER A 154 -11.65 -4.79 4.71
N LEU A 155 -11.02 -3.78 4.07
CA LEU A 155 -10.70 -2.52 4.73
C LEU A 155 -11.96 -1.68 5.05
N GLY A 156 -13.10 -2.01 4.43
CA GLY A 156 -14.41 -1.42 4.67
C GLY A 156 -14.49 0.05 4.28
N ASP A 157 -15.26 0.84 5.01
CA ASP A 157 -15.46 2.29 4.74
C ASP A 157 -14.16 3.09 4.61
N LYS A 158 -13.07 2.61 5.22
CA LYS A 158 -11.75 3.26 5.12
C LYS A 158 -11.15 3.21 3.71
N ALA A 159 -11.64 2.32 2.85
CA ALA A 159 -11.23 2.22 1.45
C ALA A 159 -12.09 3.02 0.47
N VAL A 160 -13.29 3.43 0.86
CA VAL A 160 -14.26 4.06 -0.05
C VAL A 160 -13.68 5.32 -0.67
N LEU A 161 -13.05 6.21 0.10
CA LEU A 161 -12.47 7.44 -0.44
C LEU A 161 -11.39 7.17 -1.52
N SER A 162 -10.50 6.20 -1.29
CA SER A 162 -9.43 5.90 -2.27
C SER A 162 -9.97 5.17 -3.49
N LEU A 163 -11.03 4.37 -3.35
CA LEU A 163 -11.75 3.76 -4.47
C LEU A 163 -12.53 4.80 -5.28
N SER A 164 -13.22 5.74 -4.62
CA SER A 164 -13.98 6.79 -5.30
C SER A 164 -13.10 7.63 -6.22
N ASN A 165 -11.87 7.91 -5.80
CA ASN A 165 -10.88 8.61 -6.64
C ASN A 165 -10.51 7.84 -7.91
N LEU A 166 -10.71 6.52 -7.95
CA LEU A 166 -10.46 5.69 -9.12
C LEU A 166 -11.66 5.59 -10.07
N LEU A 167 -12.85 6.05 -9.66
CA LEU A 167 -14.03 6.08 -10.54
C LEU A 167 -13.84 7.06 -11.70
N ASP A 168 -13.06 8.12 -11.48
CA ASP A 168 -12.66 9.10 -12.49
C ASP A 168 -11.37 8.72 -13.24
N ASN A 169 -10.84 7.51 -12.99
CA ASN A 169 -9.69 7.02 -13.74
C ASN A 169 -10.04 6.88 -15.24
N LYS A 170 -9.02 7.01 -16.10
CA LYS A 170 -9.18 6.86 -17.54
C LYS A 170 -9.64 5.44 -17.90
N ASN A 171 -9.82 5.19 -19.19
CA ASN A 171 -10.17 3.87 -19.72
C ASN A 171 -9.00 2.86 -19.67
N ASP A 172 -8.18 2.95 -18.61
CA ASP A 172 -6.99 2.14 -18.39
C ASP A 172 -7.42 0.70 -18.11
N LYS A 173 -7.15 -0.19 -19.07
CA LYS A 173 -7.57 -1.59 -19.04
C LYS A 173 -6.62 -2.41 -18.17
N ILE A 174 -7.18 -3.36 -17.42
CA ILE A 174 -6.41 -4.35 -16.66
C ILE A 174 -6.33 -5.63 -17.49
N PHE A 175 -5.12 -6.15 -17.62
CA PHE A 175 -4.85 -7.39 -18.34
C PHE A 175 -4.86 -8.58 -17.39
N TYR A 176 -5.52 -9.64 -17.83
CA TYR A 176 -5.47 -10.96 -17.22
C TYR A 176 -4.46 -11.82 -17.96
N ASP A 177 -3.65 -12.55 -17.20
CA ASP A 177 -2.60 -13.43 -17.71
C ASP A 177 -3.01 -14.91 -17.59
N GLY A 178 -2.50 -15.75 -18.48
CA GLY A 178 -2.74 -17.20 -18.49
C GLY A 178 -3.79 -17.67 -19.51
N SER A 179 -4.63 -18.64 -19.11
CA SER A 179 -5.46 -19.45 -20.02
C SER A 179 -6.94 -19.06 -20.03
N GLU A 180 -7.78 -19.77 -19.30
CA GLU A 180 -9.25 -19.67 -19.37
C GLU A 180 -9.76 -18.39 -18.69
N GLU A 181 -9.32 -18.13 -17.47
CA GLU A 181 -9.63 -16.89 -16.74
C GLU A 181 -9.17 -15.65 -17.54
N ALA A 182 -8.01 -15.74 -18.20
CA ALA A 182 -7.51 -14.67 -19.06
C ALA A 182 -8.39 -14.45 -20.29
N THR A 183 -8.90 -15.53 -20.89
CA THR A 183 -9.82 -15.45 -22.03
C THR A 183 -11.10 -14.72 -21.61
N ILE A 184 -11.67 -15.10 -20.47
CA ILE A 184 -12.90 -14.51 -19.95
C ILE A 184 -12.65 -13.05 -19.52
N GLY A 185 -11.68 -12.79 -18.64
CA GLY A 185 -11.39 -11.45 -18.11
C GLY A 185 -11.00 -10.45 -19.21
N ASN A 186 -10.17 -10.85 -20.17
CA ASN A 186 -9.81 -9.98 -21.29
C ASN A 186 -10.98 -9.74 -22.27
N SER A 187 -11.96 -10.66 -22.34
CA SER A 187 -13.18 -10.44 -23.14
C SER A 187 -14.09 -9.36 -22.54
N TYR A 188 -14.11 -9.23 -21.21
CA TYR A 188 -14.86 -8.19 -20.51
C TYR A 188 -14.20 -6.81 -20.56
N GLN A 189 -12.89 -6.78 -20.82
CA GLN A 189 -12.10 -5.55 -20.92
C GLN A 189 -12.29 -4.65 -19.70
N TYR A 190 -12.17 -5.21 -18.49
CA TYR A 190 -12.32 -4.45 -17.26
C TYR A 190 -11.29 -3.32 -17.17
N ARG A 191 -11.77 -2.16 -16.72
CA ARG A 191 -10.99 -0.95 -16.49
C ARG A 191 -10.81 -0.74 -14.99
N VAL A 192 -9.80 0.03 -14.59
CA VAL A 192 -9.56 0.38 -13.18
C VAL A 192 -10.82 0.90 -12.47
N LYS A 193 -11.61 1.75 -13.15
CA LYS A 193 -12.89 2.26 -12.62
C LYS A 193 -13.98 1.20 -12.45
N ASP A 194 -13.96 0.13 -13.26
CA ASP A 194 -14.92 -0.97 -13.14
C ASP A 194 -14.64 -1.77 -11.85
N PHE A 195 -13.37 -2.03 -11.53
CA PHE A 195 -12.96 -2.63 -10.25
C PHE A 195 -13.32 -1.74 -9.07
N ALA A 196 -13.04 -0.44 -9.18
CA ALA A 196 -13.36 0.50 -8.11
C ALA A 196 -14.85 0.54 -7.80
N ALA A 197 -15.70 0.59 -8.83
CA ALA A 197 -17.15 0.60 -8.68
C ALA A 197 -17.67 -0.70 -8.06
N PHE A 198 -17.15 -1.85 -8.52
CA PHE A 198 -17.49 -3.16 -7.96
C PHE A 198 -17.11 -3.28 -6.48
N TYR A 199 -15.89 -2.89 -6.08
CA TYR A 199 -15.48 -2.98 -4.68
C TYR A 199 -16.25 -2.03 -3.77
N ILE A 200 -16.55 -0.81 -4.22
CA ILE A 200 -17.41 0.11 -3.47
C ILE A 200 -18.80 -0.51 -3.27
N SER A 201 -19.35 -1.11 -4.33
CA SER A 201 -20.62 -1.84 -4.28
C SER A 201 -20.63 -2.89 -3.17
N LYS A 202 -19.55 -3.67 -3.01
CA LYS A 202 -19.41 -4.65 -1.93
C LYS A 202 -19.29 -4.03 -0.55
N ILE A 203 -18.47 -2.99 -0.41
CA ILE A 203 -18.25 -2.31 0.88
C ILE A 203 -19.54 -1.65 1.37
N LYS A 204 -20.23 -0.94 0.49
CA LYS A 204 -21.42 -0.13 0.81
C LYS A 204 -22.73 -0.89 0.69
N ASN A 205 -22.66 -2.14 0.23
CA ASN A 205 -23.84 -2.95 -0.10
C ASN A 205 -24.79 -2.22 -1.07
N ILE A 206 -24.21 -1.53 -2.07
CA ILE A 206 -24.95 -0.86 -3.14
C ILE A 206 -24.91 -1.80 -4.36
N PRO A 207 -26.07 -2.28 -4.86
CA PRO A 207 -26.10 -3.07 -6.07
C PRO A 207 -25.56 -2.29 -7.27
N ILE A 208 -24.74 -2.94 -8.08
CA ILE A 208 -24.24 -2.40 -9.35
C ILE A 208 -24.48 -3.42 -10.46
N THR A 209 -24.93 -2.95 -11.62
CA THR A 209 -25.20 -3.80 -12.78
C THR A 209 -24.02 -3.78 -13.74
N PHE A 210 -23.55 -4.95 -14.16
CA PHE A 210 -22.56 -5.03 -15.23
C PHE A 210 -23.22 -4.91 -16.61
N TYR A 211 -22.58 -4.13 -17.48
CA TYR A 211 -22.92 -4.03 -18.89
C TYR A 211 -21.68 -4.34 -19.73
N GLN A 212 -21.83 -5.08 -20.83
CA GLN A 212 -20.71 -5.29 -21.75
C GLN A 212 -20.33 -3.98 -22.45
N ASP A 213 -21.34 -3.19 -22.81
CA ASP A 213 -21.20 -1.88 -23.43
C ASP A 213 -20.55 -0.85 -22.48
N PHE A 214 -19.58 -0.08 -22.99
CA PHE A 214 -18.82 0.85 -22.17
C PHE A 214 -19.64 2.09 -21.75
N ASP A 215 -20.52 2.59 -22.61
CA ASP A 215 -21.31 3.79 -22.29
C ASP A 215 -22.34 3.46 -21.20
N GLN A 216 -22.94 2.27 -21.26
CA GLN A 216 -23.82 1.77 -20.19
C GLN A 216 -23.09 1.54 -18.87
N ARG A 217 -21.86 0.99 -18.90
CA ARG A 217 -21.02 0.88 -17.69
C ARG A 217 -20.70 2.23 -17.09
N ASP A 218 -20.32 3.19 -17.92
CA ASP A 218 -19.96 4.52 -17.46
C ASP A 218 -21.17 5.24 -16.86
N ALA A 219 -22.36 5.08 -17.45
CA ALA A 219 -23.60 5.59 -16.86
C ALA A 219 -23.91 4.96 -15.49
N GLU A 220 -23.67 3.65 -15.33
CA GLU A 220 -23.86 2.97 -14.05
C GLU A 220 -22.84 3.43 -12.99
N ILE A 221 -21.60 3.70 -13.40
CA ILE A 221 -20.57 4.30 -12.52
C ILE A 221 -20.97 5.72 -12.10
N GLU A 222 -21.51 6.54 -13.01
CA GLU A 222 -22.02 7.87 -12.66
C GLU A 222 -23.21 7.78 -11.68
N ARG A 223 -24.14 6.84 -11.88
CA ARG A 223 -25.21 6.57 -10.90
C ARG A 223 -24.65 6.23 -9.52
N LEU A 224 -23.61 5.40 -9.44
CA LEU A 224 -22.94 5.09 -8.18
C LEU A 224 -22.33 6.35 -7.55
N LYS A 225 -21.65 7.19 -8.33
CA LYS A 225 -21.06 8.46 -7.86
C LYS A 225 -22.12 9.40 -7.28
N GLU A 226 -23.28 9.52 -7.93
CA GLU A 226 -24.41 10.32 -7.44
C GLU A 226 -24.93 9.80 -6.09
N ILE A 227 -25.02 8.48 -5.90
CA ILE A 227 -25.43 7.90 -4.61
C ILE A 227 -24.42 8.25 -3.52
N LEU A 228 -23.12 8.05 -3.78
CA LEU A 228 -22.05 8.33 -2.82
C LEU A 228 -21.98 9.80 -2.42
N ALA A 229 -22.35 10.72 -3.32
CA ALA A 229 -22.36 12.16 -3.04
C ALA A 229 -23.51 12.60 -2.12
N ASN A 230 -24.53 11.76 -1.96
CA ASN A 230 -25.74 12.04 -1.17
C ASN A 230 -25.78 11.30 0.18
N GLU A 231 -24.70 10.61 0.56
CA GLU A 231 -24.51 9.99 1.89
C GLU A 231 -23.83 10.94 2.88
#